data_AF-A0A960SGL1-F1
#
_entry.id   AF-A0A960SGL1-F1
#
_cell.length_a   1.000
_cell.length_b   1.000
_cell.length_c   1.000
_cell.angle_alpha   90.00
_cell.angle_beta   90.00
_cell.angle_gamma   90.00
#
_symmetry.space_group_name_H-M   'P 1'
#
loop_
_entity.id
_entity.type
_entity.pdbx_description
1 polymer ?
#
loop_
_entity_poly.entity_id
_entity_poly.type
_entity_poly.pdbx_seq_one_letter_code
_entity_poly.pdbx_strand_id
1 'polypeptide(L)'
;ERTAVHAARILNLNVAGVDMLEGKDGPVIMEVNSSPGLEGIEGATKIDIAGEIVKYIEQQIQFGNFDIRQRLRLTKGYSVVEFIVDKNSDLVGKPISDSGLRERDIVILRILRGGQQIANPKGSRELMAGDLLLCYGNQGALRSYLPTLVSKKRKRKNKKKTDA
;
A
#
# COMPACT_ATOMS: atom_id res chain seq x y z
N GLU A 1 -31.49 1.91 -15.05
CA GLU A 1 -30.09 1.49 -14.82
C GLU A 1 -29.08 2.66 -14.81
N ARG A 2 -28.91 3.42 -15.92
CA ARG A 2 -27.91 4.50 -16.00
C ARG A 2 -27.97 5.53 -14.86
N THR A 3 -29.18 5.90 -14.43
CA THR A 3 -29.41 6.84 -13.31
C THR A 3 -28.85 6.34 -11.98
N ALA A 4 -29.07 5.06 -11.64
CA ALA A 4 -28.56 4.45 -10.41
C ALA A 4 -27.02 4.40 -10.41
N VAL A 5 -26.42 3.94 -11.51
CA VAL A 5 -24.96 3.88 -11.67
C VAL A 5 -24.35 5.29 -11.61
N HIS A 6 -25.00 6.29 -12.20
CA HIS A 6 -24.53 7.66 -12.18
C HIS A 6 -24.54 8.25 -10.75
N ALA A 7 -25.59 7.99 -9.98
CA ALA A 7 -25.68 8.45 -8.60
C ALA A 7 -24.60 7.83 -7.70
N ALA A 8 -24.39 6.51 -7.80
CA ALA A 8 -23.31 5.84 -7.07
C ALA A 8 -21.94 6.43 -7.41
N ARG A 9 -21.68 6.75 -8.68
CA ARG A 9 -20.42 7.38 -9.14
C ARG A 9 -20.24 8.79 -8.61
N ILE A 10 -21.28 9.63 -8.63
CA ILE A 10 -21.21 11.01 -8.08
C ILE A 10 -20.85 10.97 -6.59
N LEU A 11 -21.38 9.99 -5.86
CA LEU A 11 -21.12 9.80 -4.43
C LEU A 11 -19.82 9.01 -4.15
N ASN A 12 -19.06 8.67 -5.20
CA ASN A 12 -17.81 7.90 -5.12
C ASN A 12 -17.97 6.57 -4.36
N LEU A 13 -19.10 5.89 -4.58
CA LEU A 13 -19.41 4.60 -3.98
C LEU A 13 -19.15 3.49 -5.00
N ASN A 14 -18.32 2.51 -4.62
CA ASN A 14 -18.05 1.33 -5.44
C ASN A 14 -19.26 0.37 -5.47
N VAL A 15 -20.03 0.34 -4.39
CA VAL A 15 -21.28 -0.43 -4.24
C VAL A 15 -22.27 0.47 -3.50
N ALA A 16 -23.52 0.54 -4.00
CA ALA A 16 -24.59 1.29 -3.38
C ALA A 16 -25.95 0.66 -3.71
N GLY A 17 -26.89 0.72 -2.76
CA GLY A 17 -28.30 0.53 -3.05
C GLY A 17 -28.90 1.86 -3.45
N VAL A 18 -29.63 1.90 -4.57
CA VAL A 18 -30.28 3.12 -5.06
C VAL A 18 -31.77 2.87 -5.15
N ASP A 19 -32.52 3.54 -4.30
CA ASP A 19 -33.97 3.44 -4.32
C ASP A 19 -34.53 4.51 -5.24
N MET A 20 -35.44 4.07 -6.09
CA MET A 20 -35.94 4.87 -7.20
C MET A 20 -37.44 4.66 -7.38
N LEU A 21 -38.10 5.73 -7.79
CA LEU A 21 -39.50 5.71 -8.22
C LEU A 21 -39.59 6.05 -9.70
N GLU A 22 -40.63 5.55 -10.35
CA GLU A 22 -40.94 5.93 -11.73
C GLU A 22 -41.70 7.27 -11.73
N GLY A 23 -41.05 8.32 -12.23
CA GLY A 23 -41.65 9.64 -12.42
C GLY A 23 -42.14 9.83 -13.86
N LYS A 24 -42.89 10.92 -14.08
CA LYS A 24 -43.46 11.27 -15.40
C LYS A 24 -42.40 11.47 -16.49
N ASP A 25 -41.25 12.03 -16.12
CA ASP A 25 -40.13 12.31 -17.03
C ASP A 25 -39.00 11.28 -16.90
N GLY A 26 -39.32 10.13 -16.30
CA GLY A 26 -38.37 9.04 -16.06
C GLY A 26 -38.03 8.83 -14.59
N PRO A 27 -36.98 8.04 -14.31
CA PRO A 27 -36.66 7.59 -12.96
C PRO A 27 -36.21 8.72 -12.03
N VAL A 28 -36.79 8.77 -10.83
CA VAL A 28 -36.46 9.71 -9.75
C VAL A 28 -35.78 8.95 -8.61
N ILE A 29 -34.64 9.45 -8.13
CA ILE A 29 -33.91 8.85 -7.01
C ILE A 29 -34.49 9.36 -5.70
N MET A 30 -34.79 8.44 -4.78
CA MET A 30 -35.27 8.74 -3.42
C MET A 30 -34.13 8.71 -2.42
N GLU A 31 -33.34 7.64 -2.42
CA GLU A 31 -32.20 7.48 -1.52
C GLU A 31 -31.07 6.70 -2.17
N VAL A 32 -29.85 6.96 -1.68
CA VAL A 32 -28.66 6.19 -2.02
C VAL A 32 -28.00 5.73 -0.73
N ASN A 33 -27.97 4.42 -0.53
CA ASN A 33 -27.40 3.80 0.65
C ASN A 33 -26.01 3.23 0.33
N SER A 34 -25.00 3.65 1.11
CA SER A 34 -23.63 3.13 0.98
C SER A 34 -23.44 1.74 1.59
N SER A 35 -24.43 1.25 2.34
CA SER A 35 -24.42 -0.08 2.97
C SER A 35 -25.82 -0.71 2.86
N PRO A 36 -26.26 -1.09 1.66
CA PRO A 36 -27.59 -1.65 1.45
C PRO A 36 -27.71 -3.05 2.07
N GLY A 37 -28.92 -3.39 2.53
CA GLY A 37 -29.27 -4.78 2.82
C GLY A 37 -29.39 -5.56 1.52
N LEU A 38 -28.83 -6.76 1.46
CA LEU A 38 -28.83 -7.60 0.25
C LEU A 38 -29.95 -8.64 0.25
N GLU A 39 -30.37 -9.12 1.43
CA GLU A 39 -31.33 -10.23 1.59
C GLU A 39 -32.62 -10.06 0.77
N GLY A 40 -33.20 -8.85 0.77
CA GLY A 40 -34.42 -8.55 0.02
C GLY A 40 -34.21 -8.59 -1.49
N ILE A 41 -33.10 -8.04 -1.98
CA ILE A 41 -32.79 -7.96 -3.42
C ILE A 41 -32.37 -9.34 -3.94
N GLU A 42 -31.55 -10.08 -3.20
CA GLU A 42 -31.19 -11.46 -3.53
C GLU A 42 -32.43 -12.36 -3.50
N GLY A 43 -33.32 -12.17 -2.53
CA GLY A 43 -34.59 -12.87 -2.44
C GLY A 43 -35.49 -12.65 -3.66
N ALA A 44 -35.55 -11.43 -4.19
CA ALA A 44 -36.35 -11.05 -5.34
C ALA A 44 -35.72 -11.47 -6.68
N THR A 45 -34.40 -11.32 -6.81
CA THR A 45 -33.66 -11.54 -8.07
C THR A 45 -33.16 -12.98 -8.23
N LYS A 46 -33.06 -13.73 -7.13
CA LYS A 46 -32.42 -15.07 -7.07
C LYS A 46 -30.95 -15.06 -7.50
N ILE A 47 -30.29 -13.91 -7.40
CA ILE A 47 -28.86 -13.72 -7.68
C ILE A 47 -28.13 -13.62 -6.33
N ASP A 48 -26.97 -14.28 -6.22
CA ASP A 48 -26.02 -14.10 -5.11
C ASP A 48 -25.22 -12.81 -5.32
N ILE A 49 -25.77 -11.70 -4.84
CA ILE A 49 -25.21 -10.36 -5.01
C ILE A 49 -23.97 -10.19 -4.12
N ALA A 50 -24.02 -10.72 -2.90
CA ALA A 50 -22.88 -10.74 -1.99
C ALA A 50 -21.69 -11.45 -2.62
N GLY A 51 -21.91 -12.63 -3.21
CA GLY A 51 -20.89 -13.40 -3.93
C GLY A 51 -20.32 -12.64 -5.13
N GLU A 52 -21.16 -11.99 -5.94
CA GLU A 52 -20.70 -11.19 -7.07
C GLU A 52 -19.94 -9.92 -6.64
N ILE A 53 -20.30 -9.28 -5.52
CA ILE A 53 -19.51 -8.19 -4.92
C ILE A 53 -18.14 -8.69 -4.48
N VAL A 54 -18.08 -9.84 -3.79
CA VAL A 54 -16.82 -10.46 -3.36
C VAL A 54 -15.95 -10.75 -4.58
N LYS A 55 -16.50 -11.39 -5.60
CA LYS A 55 -15.80 -11.70 -6.86
C LYS A 55 -15.33 -10.45 -7.59
N TYR A 56 -16.14 -9.38 -7.62
CA TYR A 56 -15.75 -8.08 -8.16
C TYR A 56 -14.53 -7.52 -7.41
N ILE A 57 -14.56 -7.53 -6.07
CA ILE A 57 -13.43 -7.10 -5.25
C ILE A 57 -12.20 -7.99 -5.48
N GLU A 58 -12.36 -9.31 -5.57
CA GLU A 58 -11.26 -10.24 -5.86
C GLU A 58 -10.60 -9.95 -7.21
N GLN A 59 -11.39 -9.70 -8.26
CA GLN A 59 -10.87 -9.31 -9.58
C GLN A 59 -10.13 -7.97 -9.52
N GLN A 60 -10.62 -7.01 -8.73
CA GLN A 60 -9.91 -5.75 -8.48
C GLN A 60 -8.62 -5.97 -7.66
N ILE A 61 -8.53 -6.99 -6.80
CA ILE A 61 -7.30 -7.32 -6.06
C ILE A 61 -6.27 -8.02 -6.96
N GLN A 62 -6.70 -8.81 -7.94
CA GLN A 62 -5.79 -9.54 -8.83
C GLN A 62 -4.91 -8.62 -9.70
N PHE A 63 -5.36 -7.39 -9.97
CA PHE A 63 -4.59 -6.38 -10.72
C PHE A 63 -4.63 -4.95 -10.14
N GLY A 64 -5.17 -4.77 -8.93
CA GLY A 64 -5.34 -3.46 -8.32
C GLY A 64 -4.05 -2.86 -7.79
N ASN A 65 -4.01 -1.52 -7.73
CA ASN A 65 -2.99 -0.67 -7.11
C ASN A 65 -2.81 -0.93 -5.61
N PHE A 66 -2.60 -2.18 -5.18
CA PHE A 66 -2.02 -2.43 -3.88
C PHE A 66 -0.60 -1.91 -3.92
N ASP A 67 -0.30 -0.97 -3.02
CA ASP A 67 1.08 -0.65 -2.72
C ASP A 67 1.75 -1.97 -2.33
N ILE A 68 2.70 -2.44 -3.16
CA ILE A 68 3.46 -3.66 -2.93
C ILE A 68 4.03 -3.70 -1.49
N ARG A 69 4.24 -2.52 -0.88
CA ARG A 69 4.62 -2.37 0.52
C ARG A 69 3.60 -2.97 1.50
N GLN A 70 2.30 -2.86 1.25
CA GLN A 70 1.25 -3.45 2.09
C GLN A 70 1.30 -4.98 2.04
N ARG A 71 1.42 -5.57 0.85
CA ARG A 71 1.48 -7.02 0.68
C ARG A 71 2.76 -7.63 1.26
N LEU A 72 3.90 -6.96 1.04
CA LEU A 72 5.19 -7.40 1.58
C LEU A 72 5.28 -7.27 3.12
N ARG A 73 4.48 -6.41 3.75
CA ARG A 73 4.43 -6.27 5.23
C ARG A 73 3.66 -7.39 5.94
N LEU A 74 2.89 -8.20 5.22
CA LEU A 74 2.11 -9.29 5.81
C LEU A 74 3.00 -10.43 6.33
N THR A 75 4.23 -10.54 5.85
CA THR A 75 5.21 -11.51 6.35
C THR A 75 5.77 -11.04 7.70
N LYS A 76 5.38 -11.73 8.77
CA LYS A 76 5.83 -11.42 10.15
C LYS A 76 7.36 -11.40 10.21
N GLY A 77 7.93 -10.28 10.69
CA GLY A 77 9.38 -10.11 10.82
C GLY A 77 10.07 -9.45 9.62
N TYR A 78 9.36 -9.19 8.52
CA TYR A 78 9.89 -8.49 7.35
C TYR A 78 9.28 -7.10 7.22
N SER A 79 9.97 -6.20 6.53
CA SER A 79 9.45 -4.88 6.19
C SER A 79 10.04 -4.34 4.91
N VAL A 80 9.31 -3.40 4.30
CA VAL A 80 9.82 -2.55 3.24
C VAL A 80 10.22 -1.21 3.84
N VAL A 81 11.46 -0.78 3.62
CA VAL A 81 12.01 0.48 4.14
C VAL A 81 12.87 1.17 3.08
N GLU A 82 13.02 2.49 3.24
CA GLU A 82 13.95 3.29 2.44
C GLU A 82 15.07 3.82 3.34
N PHE A 83 16.31 3.75 2.87
CA PHE A 83 17.45 4.37 3.53
C PHE A 83 18.45 4.93 2.52
N ILE A 84 19.19 5.94 2.96
CA ILE A 84 20.23 6.59 2.16
C ILE A 84 21.56 5.90 2.48
N VAL A 85 22.34 5.59 1.45
CA VAL A 85 23.72 5.11 1.61
C VAL A 85 24.59 6.28 2.04
N ASP A 86 25.02 6.29 3.30
CA ASP A 86 25.93 7.30 3.82
C ASP A 86 27.31 7.18 3.15
N LYS A 87 28.01 8.31 2.99
CA LYS A 87 29.37 8.34 2.43
C LYS A 87 30.38 7.49 3.21
N ASN A 88 30.15 7.29 4.50
CA ASN A 88 30.98 6.45 5.38
C ASN A 88 30.45 5.01 5.49
N SER A 89 29.44 4.63 4.69
CA SER A 89 28.88 3.29 4.72
C SER A 89 29.82 2.29 4.04
N ASP A 90 29.98 1.11 4.65
CA ASP A 90 30.70 -0.03 4.06
C ASP A 90 30.07 -0.58 2.77
N LEU A 91 28.91 -0.05 2.37
CA LEU A 91 28.23 -0.40 1.12
C LEU A 91 28.78 0.38 -0.09
N VAL A 92 29.41 1.53 0.13
CA VAL A 92 29.85 2.41 -0.95
C VAL A 92 30.92 1.73 -1.82
N GLY A 93 30.72 1.77 -3.13
CA GLY A 93 31.63 1.19 -4.13
C GLY A 93 31.50 -0.33 -4.30
N LYS A 94 30.65 -1.01 -3.52
CA LYS A 94 30.46 -2.46 -3.64
C LYS A 94 29.34 -2.79 -4.63
N PRO A 95 29.51 -3.84 -5.46
CA PRO A 95 28.39 -4.49 -6.13
C PRO A 95 27.35 -4.97 -5.12
N ILE A 96 26.07 -4.94 -5.49
CA ILE A 96 24.97 -5.48 -4.65
C ILE A 96 25.21 -6.95 -4.28
N SER A 97 25.81 -7.74 -5.17
CA SER A 97 26.16 -9.14 -4.90
C SER A 97 27.14 -9.29 -3.74
N ASP A 98 28.00 -8.29 -3.53
CA ASP A 98 29.14 -8.36 -2.60
C ASP A 98 28.91 -7.46 -1.37
N SER A 99 27.71 -6.87 -1.26
CA SER A 99 27.37 -5.89 -0.24
C SER A 99 27.00 -6.52 1.11
N GLY A 100 26.87 -7.85 1.19
CA GLY A 100 26.46 -8.55 2.41
C GLY A 100 24.95 -8.43 2.73
N LEU A 101 24.17 -7.81 1.85
CA LEU A 101 22.75 -7.52 2.10
C LEU A 101 21.89 -8.79 1.94
N ARG A 102 22.17 -9.61 0.93
CA ARG A 102 21.39 -10.84 0.67
C ARG A 102 21.57 -11.88 1.77
N GLU A 103 22.78 -11.99 2.31
CA GLU A 103 23.15 -12.86 3.43
C GLU A 103 22.43 -12.46 4.72
N ARG A 104 22.09 -11.16 4.85
CA ARG A 104 21.27 -10.61 5.93
C ARG A 104 19.78 -10.61 5.61
N ASP A 105 19.40 -11.29 4.53
CA ASP A 105 18.03 -11.41 4.04
C ASP A 105 17.39 -10.05 3.72
N ILE A 106 18.16 -9.24 2.99
CA ILE A 106 17.75 -7.93 2.48
C ILE A 106 17.91 -7.93 0.96
N VAL A 107 16.81 -7.58 0.27
CA VAL A 107 16.74 -7.40 -1.17
C VAL A 107 16.50 -5.94 -1.49
N ILE A 108 17.28 -5.39 -2.43
CA ILE A 108 17.05 -4.06 -2.98
C ILE A 108 16.02 -4.16 -4.11
N LEU A 109 14.89 -3.49 -3.95
CA LEU A 109 13.82 -3.42 -4.95
C LEU A 109 14.05 -2.28 -5.95
N ARG A 110 14.63 -1.17 -5.49
CA ARG A 110 14.86 0.04 -6.29
C ARG A 110 16.02 0.87 -5.74
N ILE A 111 16.73 1.55 -6.64
CA ILE A 111 17.69 2.61 -6.34
C ILE A 111 17.20 3.92 -6.96
N LEU A 112 17.24 5.01 -6.19
CA LEU A 112 17.09 6.37 -6.71
C LEU A 112 18.45 7.09 -6.59
N ARG A 113 19.01 7.52 -7.72
CA ARG A 113 20.33 8.16 -7.83
C ARG A 113 20.22 9.38 -8.73
N GLY A 114 20.51 10.58 -8.20
CA GLY A 114 20.50 11.81 -8.99
C GLY A 114 19.19 12.07 -9.75
N GLY A 115 18.05 11.67 -9.18
CA GLY A 115 16.73 11.77 -9.82
C GLY A 115 16.39 10.65 -10.79
N GLN A 116 17.33 9.78 -11.15
CA GLN A 116 17.06 8.59 -11.96
C GLN A 116 16.65 7.39 -11.10
N GLN A 117 15.61 6.69 -11.55
CA GLN A 117 15.10 5.49 -10.91
C GLN A 117 15.62 4.23 -11.61
N ILE A 118 16.25 3.34 -10.85
CA ILE A 118 16.65 2.01 -11.30
C ILE A 118 15.78 0.99 -10.58
N ALA A 119 14.84 0.39 -11.30
CA ALA A 119 14.01 -0.69 -10.79
C ALA A 119 14.76 -2.03 -10.88
N ASN A 120 14.56 -2.91 -9.89
CA ASN A 120 15.14 -4.26 -9.83
C ASN A 120 16.64 -4.30 -10.24
N PRO A 121 17.52 -3.63 -9.49
CA PRO A 121 18.92 -3.52 -9.85
C PRO A 121 19.60 -4.90 -9.90
N LYS A 122 20.43 -5.12 -10.93
CA LYS A 122 21.24 -6.35 -11.07
C LYS A 122 22.30 -6.43 -9.95
N GLY A 123 22.70 -7.65 -9.59
CA GLY A 123 23.72 -7.88 -8.56
C GLY A 123 25.06 -7.19 -8.84
N SER A 124 25.44 -7.06 -10.12
CA SER A 124 26.67 -6.37 -10.54
C SER A 124 26.63 -4.84 -10.40
N ARG A 125 25.49 -4.26 -9.99
CA ARG A 125 25.37 -2.81 -9.84
C ARG A 125 26.11 -2.36 -8.59
N GLU A 126 26.99 -1.38 -8.73
CA GLU A 126 27.65 -0.74 -7.59
C GLU A 126 26.75 0.26 -6.87
N LEU A 127 26.76 0.21 -5.55
CA LEU A 127 26.10 1.16 -4.65
C LEU A 127 26.97 2.39 -4.44
N MET A 128 26.36 3.57 -4.49
CA MET A 128 27.06 4.86 -4.36
C MET A 128 26.56 5.64 -3.16
N ALA A 129 27.43 6.48 -2.60
CA ALA A 129 27.04 7.42 -1.55
C ALA A 129 25.92 8.33 -2.07
N GLY A 130 24.88 8.55 -1.24
CA GLY A 130 23.71 9.33 -1.61
C GLY A 130 22.61 8.55 -2.34
N ASP A 131 22.83 7.27 -2.68
CA ASP A 131 21.75 6.41 -3.19
C ASP A 131 20.64 6.27 -2.15
N LEU A 132 19.39 6.46 -2.58
CA LEU A 132 18.21 6.08 -1.79
C LEU A 132 17.76 4.69 -2.22
N LEU A 133 17.94 3.72 -1.33
CA LEU A 133 17.60 2.31 -1.57
C LEU A 133 16.23 1.99 -0.98
N LEU A 134 15.34 1.44 -1.80
CA LEU A 134 14.11 0.79 -1.33
C LEU A 134 14.41 -0.70 -1.14
N CYS A 135 14.37 -1.16 0.09
CA CYS A 135 14.72 -2.52 0.46
C CYS A 135 13.55 -3.25 1.08
N TYR A 136 13.45 -4.55 0.80
CA TYR A 136 12.59 -5.50 1.51
C TYR A 136 13.48 -6.52 2.22
N GLY A 137 13.21 -6.80 3.49
CA GLY A 137 14.03 -7.77 4.21
C GLY A 137 13.68 -7.88 5.69
N ASN A 138 14.49 -8.65 6.41
CA ASN A 138 14.35 -8.87 7.84
C ASN A 138 14.41 -7.54 8.63
N GLN A 139 13.41 -7.28 9.48
CA GLN A 139 13.29 -6.05 10.27
C GLN A 139 14.49 -5.82 11.22
N GLY A 140 15.02 -6.89 11.81
CA GLY A 140 16.17 -6.83 12.71
C GLY A 140 17.44 -6.38 11.97
N ALA A 141 17.69 -6.96 10.80
CA ALA A 141 18.82 -6.59 9.96
C ALA A 141 18.69 -5.15 9.41
N LEU A 142 17.51 -4.79 8.89
CA LEU A 142 17.25 -3.47 8.33
C LEU A 142 17.44 -2.32 9.34
N ARG A 143 17.19 -2.56 10.63
CA ARG A 143 17.42 -1.55 11.69
C ARG A 143 18.86 -1.04 11.75
N SER A 144 19.84 -1.83 11.34
CA SER A 144 21.25 -1.39 11.34
C SER A 144 21.57 -0.34 10.28
N TYR A 145 20.77 -0.27 9.21
CA TYR A 145 20.95 0.67 8.09
C TYR A 145 20.00 1.86 8.16
N LEU A 146 18.98 1.80 9.01
CA LEU A 146 18.09 2.93 9.21
C LEU A 146 18.79 3.97 10.10
N PRO A 147 18.81 5.25 9.70
CA PRO A 147 19.19 6.31 10.63
C PRO A 147 18.30 6.20 11.88
N THR A 148 18.84 6.49 13.06
CA THR A 148 18.18 6.38 14.37
C THR A 148 17.01 7.37 14.54
N LEU A 149 16.02 7.32 13.64
CA LEU A 149 14.78 8.08 13.67
C LEU A 149 13.82 7.58 14.77
N VAL A 150 14.16 6.47 15.44
CA VAL A 150 13.37 5.89 16.55
C VAL A 150 13.80 6.43 17.92
N SER A 151 15.04 6.92 18.11
CA SER A 151 15.49 7.39 19.43
C SER A 151 14.98 8.79 19.81
N LYS A 152 14.78 9.68 18.81
CA LYS A 152 14.33 11.06 19.06
C LYS A 152 12.86 11.16 19.51
N LYS A 153 11.97 10.25 19.10
CA LYS A 153 10.56 10.26 19.56
C LYS A 153 10.39 9.85 21.03
N ARG A 154 11.24 8.94 21.56
CA ARG A 154 11.19 8.54 22.99
C ARG A 154 11.73 9.63 23.93
N LYS A 155 12.83 10.32 23.57
CA LYS A 155 13.36 11.42 24.39
C LYS A 155 12.42 12.63 24.47
N ARG A 156 11.66 12.94 23.41
CA ARG A 156 10.66 14.03 23.42
C ARG A 156 9.42 13.75 24.27
N LYS A 157 9.01 12.48 24.44
CA LYS A 157 7.87 12.11 25.31
C LYS A 157 8.23 12.12 26.79
N ASN A 158 9.47 11.77 27.16
CA ASN A 158 9.89 11.78 28.57
C ASN A 158 10.22 13.18 29.11
N LYS A 159 10.64 14.13 28.26
CA LYS A 159 10.89 15.51 28.70
C LYS A 159 9.63 16.35 28.93
N LYS A 160 8.47 15.89 28.43
CA LYS A 160 7.16 16.56 28.65
C LYS A 160 6.39 16.05 29.88
N LYS A 161 6.93 15.06 30.61
CA LYS A 161 6.29 14.48 31.81
C LYS A 161 6.95 14.87 33.13
N THR A 162 8.04 15.64 33.10
CA THR A 162 8.76 16.10 34.29
C THR A 162 8.57 17.58 34.61
N ASP A 163 7.84 18.31 33.75
CA ASP A 163 7.62 19.77 33.89
C ASP A 163 6.12 20.09 34.09
N ALA A 164 5.37 19.21 34.77
CA ALA A 164 3.97 19.44 35.18
C ALA A 164 3.79 19.07 36.64
#